data_AF-A0A7X0E7F5-F1
#
_entry.id   AF-A0A7X0E7F5-F1
#
_cell.length_a   1.000
_cell.length_b   1.000
_cell.length_c   1.000
_cell.angle_alpha   90.00
_cell.angle_beta   90.00
_cell.angle_gamma   90.00
#
_symmetry.space_group_name_H-M   'P 1'
#
loop_
_entity.id
_entity.type
_entity.pdbx_description
1 polymer ?
#
loop_
_entity_poly.entity_id
_entity_poly.type
_entity_poly.pdbx_seq_one_letter_code
_entity_poly.pdbx_strand_id
1 'polypeptide(L)' 'MTPTELLRDAYRELDETDSLSRTTLRNLHTAGIDTAVLTAISNPYPED' A
#
# COMPACT_ATOMS: atom_id res chain seq x y z
N MET A 1 -12.41 3.55 -10.12
CA MET A 1 -11.36 3.64 -9.10
C MET A 1 -10.06 4.04 -9.77
N THR A 2 -9.44 5.09 -9.28
CA THR A 2 -8.17 5.61 -9.78
C THR A 2 -6.99 4.97 -9.03
N PRO A 3 -5.77 5.00 -9.59
CA PRO A 3 -4.56 4.54 -8.90
C PRO A 3 -4.36 5.19 -7.52
N THR A 4 -4.71 6.46 -7.40
CA THR A 4 -4.61 7.20 -6.13
C THR A 4 -5.59 6.71 -5.07
N GLU A 5 -6.82 6.37 -5.46
CA GLU A 5 -7.80 5.77 -4.55
C GLU A 5 -7.34 4.39 -4.07
N LEU A 6 -6.78 3.58 -4.97
CA LEU A 6 -6.20 2.27 -4.64
C LEU A 6 -5.08 2.37 -3.61
N LEU A 7 -4.16 3.32 -3.80
CA LEU A 7 -3.07 3.55 -2.85
C LEU A 7 -3.60 4.04 -1.50
N ARG A 8 -4.56 4.97 -1.49
CA ARG A 8 -5.17 5.46 -0.25
C ARG A 8 -5.83 4.33 0.54
N ASP A 9 -6.59 3.47 -0.14
CA ASP A 9 -7.26 2.34 0.51
C ASP A 9 -6.24 1.32 1.04
N ALA A 10 -5.19 1.03 0.26
CA ALA A 10 -4.11 0.14 0.69
C ALA A 10 -3.34 0.68 1.89
N TYR A 11 -3.06 1.99 1.92
CA TYR A 11 -2.42 2.63 3.06
C TYR A 11 -3.30 2.61 4.30
N ARG A 12 -4.61 2.86 4.16
CA ARG A 12 -5.54 2.76 5.28
C ARG A 12 -5.58 1.34 5.85
N GLU A 13 -5.61 0.33 4.99
CA GLU A 13 -5.64 -1.07 5.42
C GLU A 13 -4.35 -1.49 6.14
N LEU A 14 -3.19 -1.01 5.66
CA LEU A 14 -1.92 -1.19 6.37
C LEU A 14 -1.92 -0.51 7.73
N ASP A 15 -2.43 0.71 7.84
CA ASP A 15 -2.52 1.45 9.11
C ASP A 15 -3.43 0.74 10.13
N GLU A 16 -4.56 0.18 9.66
CA GLU A 16 -5.55 -0.47 10.52
C GLU A 16 -5.17 -1.91 10.91
N THR A 17 -4.44 -2.64 10.05
CA THR A 17 -4.26 -4.09 10.19
C THR A 17 -2.81 -4.58 10.09
N ASP A 18 -1.87 -3.69 9.80
CA ASP A 18 -0.45 -4.00 9.55
C ASP A 18 -0.24 -5.02 8.40
N SER A 19 -1.25 -5.20 7.55
CA SER A 19 -1.23 -6.15 6.44
C SER A 19 -2.13 -5.71 5.29
N LEU A 20 -1.96 -6.34 4.12
CA LEU A 20 -2.83 -6.13 2.97
C LEU A 20 -3.61 -7.40 2.67
N SER A 21 -4.92 -7.27 2.50
CA SER A 21 -5.75 -8.35 2.00
C SER A 21 -5.39 -8.73 0.57
N ARG A 22 -5.69 -9.99 0.23
CA ARG A 22 -5.53 -10.51 -1.13
C ARG A 22 -6.31 -9.70 -2.17
N THR A 23 -7.45 -9.12 -1.79
CA THR A 23 -8.26 -8.28 -2.67
C THR A 23 -7.52 -6.99 -3.02
N THR A 24 -6.95 -6.31 -2.03
CA THR A 24 -6.18 -5.08 -2.22
C THR A 24 -4.93 -5.33 -3.06
N LEU A 25 -4.18 -6.40 -2.76
CA LEU A 25 -3.03 -6.81 -3.57
C LEU A 25 -3.40 -7.06 -5.03
N ARG A 26 -4.51 -7.77 -5.28
CA ARG A 26 -4.99 -8.02 -6.65
C ARG A 26 -5.37 -6.74 -7.37
N ASN A 27 -6.02 -5.81 -6.68
CA ASN A 27 -6.45 -4.55 -7.26
C ASN A 27 -5.25 -3.66 -7.63
N LEU A 28 -4.24 -3.57 -6.75
CA LEU A 28 -2.98 -2.87 -7.02
C LEU A 28 -2.25 -3.48 -8.23
N HIS A 29 -2.10 -4.81 -8.25
CA HIS A 29 -1.46 -5.51 -9.37
C HIS A 29 -2.21 -5.30 -10.69
N THR A 30 -3.55 -5.34 -10.68
CA THR A 30 -4.38 -5.10 -11.88
C THR A 30 -4.21 -3.67 -12.40
N ALA A 31 -3.97 -2.71 -11.50
CA ALA A 31 -3.67 -1.33 -11.85
C ALA A 31 -2.20 -1.08 -12.21
N GLY A 32 -1.34 -2.11 -12.20
CA GLY A 32 0.09 -1.98 -12.47
C GLY A 32 0.88 -1.26 -11.37
N ILE A 33 0.35 -1.23 -10.15
CA ILE A 33 0.99 -0.57 -9.00
C ILE A 33 1.82 -1.60 -8.25
N ASP A 34 3.13 -1.36 -8.17
CA ASP A 34 4.03 -2.17 -7.36
C ASP A 34 3.78 -1.91 -5.88
N THR A 35 3.59 -2.97 -5.09
CA THR A 35 3.41 -2.88 -3.63
C THR A 35 4.63 -2.35 -2.89
N ALA A 36 5.82 -2.34 -3.51
CA ALA A 36 7.03 -1.73 -2.96
C ALA A 36 6.87 -0.22 -2.69
N VAL A 37 5.93 0.46 -3.37
CA VAL A 37 5.64 1.87 -3.09
C VAL A 37 5.00 2.08 -1.71
N LEU A 38 4.37 1.04 -1.15
CA LEU A 38 3.70 1.08 0.15
C LEU A 38 4.69 0.89 1.32
N THR A 39 5.90 0.39 1.05
CA THR A 39 6.92 0.10 2.06
C THR A 39 7.60 1.35 2.64
N ALA A 40 7.29 2.53 2.09
CA ALA A 40 7.87 3.80 2.53
C ALA A 40 7.39 4.28 3.92
N ILE A 41 6.40 3.63 4.53
CA ILE A 41 5.81 4.07 5.80
C ILE A 41 6.37 3.32 7.02
N SER A 42 6.88 2.10 6.85
CA SER A 42 7.39 1.28 7.97
C SER A 42 8.86 1.54 8.30
N ASN A 43 9.58 2.27 7.45
CA ASN A 43 10.97 2.65 7.68
C ASN A 43 11.01 4.17 7.92
N PRO A 44 10.85 4.65 9.18
CA PRO A 44 11.31 6.00 9.46
C PRO A 44 12.77 6.05 9.00
N TYR A 45 13.15 7.11 8.29
CA TYR A 45 14.51 7.35 7.83
C TYR A 45 15.52 6.80 8.87
N PRO A 46 16.55 6.05 8.46
CA PRO A 46 17.59 5.64 9.41
C PRO A 46 18.06 6.91 10.12
N GLU A 47 17.91 6.93 11.44
CA GLU A 47 18.41 8.03 12.27
C GLU A 47 19.90 8.16 11.97
N ASP A 48 20.29 9.24 11.28
CA ASP A 48 21.69 9.66 11.08
C ASP A 48 22.39 9.88 12.43
#